data_AF-A0A419HTY1-F1
#
_entry.id   AF-A0A419HTY1-F1
#
_cell.length_a   1.000
_cell.length_b   1.000
_cell.length_c   1.000
_cell.angle_alpha   90.00
_cell.angle_beta   90.00
_cell.angle_gamma   90.00
#
_symmetry.space_group_name_H-M   'P 1'
#
loop_
_entity.id
_entity.type
_entity.pdbx_description
1 polymer ?
#
loop_
_entity_poly.entity_id
_entity_poly.type
_entity_poly.pdbx_seq_one_letter_code
_entity_poly.pdbx_strand_id
1 'polypeptide(L)'
;MAEWADLVGFIRQQYRVVRDDPDEIRIRIVFGADAYTEGRAQVMVIAREVFDHREDWVQIATPFARVDEVNLYHVLREAGASLVVGGVVVMGEHLVLRHALPLVNLDLNEFVDPLELVAGSAELLEQQFTGRDDY
;
A
#
# COMPACT_ATOMS: atom_id res chain seq x y z
N MET A 1 -10.22 -21.25 0.51
CA MET A 1 -9.10 -20.62 1.24
C MET A 1 -8.19 -20.07 0.17
N ALA A 2 -7.88 -18.79 0.21
CA ALA A 2 -6.93 -18.20 -0.73
C ALA A 2 -5.52 -18.61 -0.32
N GLU A 3 -4.77 -19.21 -1.25
CA GLU A 3 -3.32 -19.28 -1.15
C GLU A 3 -2.71 -18.00 -1.73
N TRP A 4 -1.43 -17.77 -1.45
CA TRP A 4 -0.71 -16.62 -2.00
C TRP A 4 -0.79 -16.58 -3.54
N ALA A 5 -0.74 -17.75 -4.18
CA ALA A 5 -0.88 -17.89 -5.63
C ALA A 5 -2.25 -17.42 -6.14
N ASP A 6 -3.33 -17.63 -5.38
CA ASP A 6 -4.67 -17.19 -5.76
C ASP A 6 -4.78 -15.67 -5.71
N LEU A 7 -4.25 -15.04 -4.65
CA LEU A 7 -4.20 -13.58 -4.52
C LEU A 7 -3.36 -12.96 -5.63
N VAL A 8 -2.16 -13.49 -5.89
CA VAL A 8 -1.31 -13.03 -6.98
C VAL A 8 -2.00 -13.20 -8.34
N GLY A 9 -2.70 -14.32 -8.55
CA GLY A 9 -3.50 -14.57 -9.75
C GLY A 9 -4.59 -13.52 -9.96
N PHE A 10 -5.31 -13.17 -8.90
CA PHE A 10 -6.29 -12.09 -8.90
C PHE A 10 -5.64 -10.73 -9.21
N ILE A 11 -4.53 -10.39 -8.53
CA ILE A 11 -3.84 -9.11 -8.70
C ILE A 11 -3.39 -8.91 -10.16
N ARG A 12 -2.82 -9.94 -10.78
CA ARG A 12 -2.36 -9.91 -12.18
C ARG A 12 -3.49 -9.65 -13.18
N GLN A 13 -4.72 -10.03 -12.85
CA GLN A 13 -5.88 -9.82 -13.71
C GLN A 13 -6.48 -8.43 -13.54
N GLN A 14 -6.48 -7.89 -12.32
CA GLN A 14 -7.17 -6.64 -12.00
C GLN A 14 -6.29 -5.40 -12.09
N TYR A 15 -4.98 -5.52 -11.87
CA TYR A 15 -4.09 -4.37 -11.71
C TYR A 15 -2.92 -4.39 -12.68
N ARG A 16 -2.35 -3.20 -12.91
CA ARG A 16 -1.12 -3.04 -13.68
C ARG A 16 0.09 -3.43 -12.82
N VAL A 17 0.59 -4.64 -13.03
CA VAL A 17 1.79 -5.15 -12.36
C VAL A 17 3.05 -4.48 -12.90
N VAL A 18 3.91 -4.00 -12.00
CA VAL A 18 5.21 -3.38 -12.33
C VAL A 18 6.40 -4.23 -11.89
N ARG A 19 6.20 -5.14 -10.93
CA ARG A 19 7.19 -6.13 -10.48
C ARG A 19 6.47 -7.35 -9.91
N ASP A 20 7.04 -8.53 -10.12
CA ASP A 20 6.42 -9.81 -9.77
C ASP A 20 7.51 -10.80 -9.33
N ASP A 21 7.72 -10.89 -8.03
CA ASP A 21 8.65 -11.79 -7.37
C ASP A 21 7.89 -12.88 -6.58
N PRO A 22 8.54 -13.98 -6.19
CA PRO A 22 7.84 -15.12 -5.56
C PRO A 22 6.99 -14.78 -4.34
N ASP A 23 7.44 -13.86 -3.49
CA ASP A 23 6.77 -13.47 -2.24
C ASP A 23 6.40 -11.97 -2.21
N GLU A 24 6.54 -11.26 -3.35
CA GLU A 24 6.24 -9.83 -3.45
C GLU A 24 5.73 -9.49 -4.85
N ILE A 25 4.60 -8.80 -4.94
CA ILE A 25 4.09 -8.23 -6.19
C ILE A 25 3.91 -6.73 -6.01
N ARG A 26 4.31 -5.95 -7.03
CA ARG A 26 4.10 -4.50 -7.06
C ARG A 26 3.15 -4.13 -8.16
N ILE A 27 2.22 -3.24 -7.84
CA ILE A 27 1.24 -2.72 -8.79
C ILE A 27 1.27 -1.21 -8.81
N ARG A 28 0.86 -0.62 -9.92
CA ARG A 28 0.66 0.83 -10.05
C ARG A 28 -0.84 1.13 -10.03
N ILE A 29 -1.26 1.94 -9.06
CA ILE A 29 -2.61 2.51 -8.97
C ILE A 29 -2.55 3.95 -9.50
N VAL A 30 -3.56 4.38 -10.26
CA VAL A 30 -3.63 5.74 -10.83
C VAL A 30 -4.89 6.42 -10.32
N PHE A 31 -4.74 7.64 -9.82
CA PHE A 31 -5.79 8.51 -9.29
C PHE A 31 -6.09 9.65 -10.27
N GLY A 32 -7.37 9.98 -10.41
CA GLY A 32 -7.79 11.19 -11.12
C GLY A 32 -7.51 11.23 -12.62
N ALA A 33 -7.20 10.10 -13.27
CA ALA A 33 -7.00 10.05 -14.71
C ALA A 33 -8.31 10.35 -15.46
N ASP A 34 -8.42 11.56 -15.99
CA ASP A 34 -9.31 11.88 -17.10
C ASP A 34 -8.51 11.89 -18.42
N ALA A 35 -9.19 12.07 -19.56
CA ALA A 35 -8.56 12.00 -20.88
C ALA A 35 -7.46 13.05 -21.13
N TYR A 36 -7.24 13.99 -20.20
CA TYR A 36 -6.39 15.16 -20.39
C TYR A 36 -5.31 15.35 -19.32
N THR A 37 -5.26 14.50 -18.30
CA THR A 37 -4.23 14.55 -17.25
C THR A 37 -3.54 13.19 -17.11
N GLU A 38 -2.20 13.20 -17.04
CA GLU A 38 -1.47 12.09 -16.46
C GLU A 38 -1.84 12.07 -14.97
N GLY A 39 -2.81 11.24 -14.61
CA GLY A 39 -3.28 11.13 -13.23
C GLY A 39 -2.13 10.77 -12.27
N ARG A 40 -2.25 11.24 -11.03
CA ARG A 40 -1.31 10.90 -9.95
C ARG A 40 -1.27 9.39 -9.75
N ALA A 41 -0.15 8.84 -9.33
CA ALA A 41 -0.03 7.39 -9.24
C ALA A 41 0.76 6.97 -8.02
N GLN A 42 0.46 5.76 -7.56
CA GLN A 42 1.11 5.17 -6.42
C GLN A 42 1.57 3.76 -6.73
N VAL A 43 2.82 3.44 -6.37
CA VAL A 43 3.31 2.06 -6.40
C VAL A 43 2.97 1.38 -5.08
N MET A 44 2.10 0.37 -5.17
CA MET A 44 1.77 -0.52 -4.06
C MET A 44 2.71 -1.70 -4.04
N VAL A 45 3.21 -2.03 -2.85
CA VAL A 45 3.97 -3.25 -2.56
C VAL A 45 3.07 -4.19 -1.78
N ILE A 46 2.80 -5.36 -2.33
CA ILE A 46 2.04 -6.43 -1.68
C ILE A 46 2.98 -7.59 -1.47
N ALA A 47 3.24 -7.95 -0.21
CA ALA A 47 4.19 -8.97 0.16
C ALA A 47 3.54 -10.06 1.01
N ARG A 48 3.97 -11.29 0.80
CA ARG A 48 3.69 -12.41 1.70
C ARG A 48 4.68 -12.36 2.86
N GLU A 49 4.15 -12.36 4.07
CA GLU A 49 4.93 -12.40 5.31
C GLU A 49 4.54 -13.63 6.12
N VAL A 50 5.50 -14.26 6.80
CA VAL A 50 5.24 -15.41 7.67
C VAL A 50 5.48 -15.02 9.11
N PHE A 51 4.41 -14.89 9.89
CA PHE A 51 4.52 -14.54 11.31
C PHE A 51 4.73 -15.79 12.17
N ASP A 52 5.75 -15.76 13.02
CA ASP A 52 6.08 -16.81 13.99
C ASP A 52 6.17 -18.24 13.37
N HIS A 53 6.56 -18.32 12.10
CA HIS A 53 6.63 -19.56 11.30
C HIS A 53 5.32 -20.37 11.19
N ARG A 54 4.17 -19.76 11.52
CA ARG A 54 2.90 -20.49 11.64
C ARG A 54 1.78 -19.93 10.78
N GLU A 55 1.76 -18.62 10.57
CA GLU A 55 0.65 -17.97 9.87
C GLU A 55 1.16 -17.11 8.72
N ASP A 56 0.58 -17.32 7.55
CA ASP A 56 0.80 -16.47 6.38
C ASP A 56 -0.04 -15.19 6.49
N TRP A 57 0.60 -14.07 6.20
CA TRP A 57 0.02 -12.74 6.19
C TRP A 57 0.28 -12.07 4.85
N VAL A 58 -0.63 -11.19 4.47
CA VAL A 58 -0.45 -10.28 3.35
C VAL A 58 -0.18 -8.90 3.92
N GLN A 59 0.98 -8.34 3.61
CA GLN A 59 1.30 -6.95 3.88
C GLN A 59 1.03 -6.11 2.63
N ILE A 60 0.26 -5.04 2.79
CA ILE A 60 0.02 -4.00 1.78
C ILE A 60 0.78 -2.77 2.24
N ALA A 61 1.65 -2.22 1.41
CA ALA A 61 2.50 -1.10 1.78
C ALA A 61 2.74 -0.15 0.60
N THR A 62 2.89 1.14 0.91
CA THR A 62 3.36 2.11 -0.08
C THR A 62 4.08 3.28 0.59
N PRO A 63 5.23 3.74 0.04
CA PRO A 63 5.91 4.93 0.53
C PRO A 63 5.12 6.20 0.16
N PHE A 64 5.19 7.25 0.98
CA PHE A 64 4.53 8.54 0.65
C PHE A 64 5.40 9.78 0.92
N ALA A 65 6.56 9.61 1.56
CA ALA A 65 7.52 10.67 1.83
C ALA A 65 8.88 10.08 2.22
N ARG A 66 9.96 10.85 2.10
CA ARG A 66 11.21 10.55 2.80
C ARG A 66 11.14 11.05 4.24
N VAL A 67 11.81 10.34 5.15
CA VAL A 67 11.86 10.68 6.58
C VAL A 67 12.50 12.05 6.82
N ASP A 68 13.48 12.44 6.00
CA ASP A 68 14.23 13.69 6.11
C ASP A 68 13.49 14.91 5.53
N GLU A 69 12.37 14.70 4.83
CA GLU A 69 11.60 15.77 4.19
C GLU A 69 10.40 16.26 5.03
N VAL A 70 10.05 15.57 6.11
CA VAL A 70 8.81 15.83 6.86
C VAL A 70 8.99 15.86 8.37
N ASN A 71 8.06 16.51 9.07
CA ASN A 71 8.00 16.45 10.53
C ASN A 71 7.23 15.21 10.98
N LEU A 72 7.94 14.22 11.54
CA LEU A 72 7.37 12.95 11.98
C LEU A 72 6.21 13.08 12.97
N TYR A 73 6.31 13.99 13.95
CA TYR A 73 5.24 14.19 14.92
C TYR A 73 3.96 14.68 14.25
N HIS A 74 4.09 15.59 13.27
CA HIS A 74 2.94 16.09 12.52
C HIS A 74 2.32 15.00 11.65
N VAL A 75 3.13 14.19 10.97
CA VAL A 75 2.65 13.05 10.18
C VAL A 75 1.90 12.05 11.07
N LEU A 76 2.46 11.67 12.22
CA LEU A 76 1.82 10.71 13.13
C LEU A 76 0.54 11.27 13.75
N ARG A 77 0.50 12.57 14.05
CA ARG A 77 -0.70 13.23 14.57
C ARG A 77 -1.81 13.27 13.52
N GLU A 78 -1.46 13.57 12.27
CA GLU A 78 -2.40 13.54 11.15
C GLU A 78 -2.91 12.11 10.93
N ALA A 79 -2.00 11.14 10.84
CA ALA A 79 -2.34 9.73 10.67
C ALA A 79 -3.30 9.23 11.74
N GLY A 80 -3.08 9.59 13.02
CA GLY A 80 -3.97 9.23 14.11
C GLY A 80 -5.34 9.92 14.08
N ALA A 81 -5.50 11.01 13.33
CA ALA A 81 -6.76 11.72 13.18
C ALA A 81 -7.57 11.29 11.95
N SER A 82 -6.90 10.86 10.87
CA SER A 82 -7.53 10.62 9.56
C SER A 82 -7.53 9.17 9.10
N LEU A 83 -6.64 8.30 9.58
CA LEU A 83 -6.56 6.92 9.09
C LEU A 83 -7.49 5.98 9.86
N VAL A 84 -8.22 5.16 9.10
CA VAL A 84 -9.10 4.11 9.64
C VAL A 84 -8.33 2.79 9.81
N VAL A 85 -7.45 2.47 8.87
CA VAL A 85 -6.61 1.28 8.91
C VAL A 85 -5.16 1.60 8.57
N GLY A 86 -4.26 0.70 8.99
CA GLY A 86 -2.85 0.78 8.71
C GLY A 86 -2.05 1.53 9.76
N GLY A 87 -0.74 1.57 9.56
CA GLY A 87 0.21 2.28 10.41
C GLY A 87 1.30 2.91 9.56
N VAL A 88 1.75 4.09 9.98
CA VAL A 88 2.92 4.74 9.41
C VAL A 88 4.17 4.13 10.02
N VAL A 89 5.05 3.60 9.18
CA VAL A 89 6.33 3.01 9.58
C VAL A 89 7.47 3.62 8.78
N VAL A 90 8.69 3.47 9.29
CA VAL A 90 9.91 3.77 8.55
C VAL A 90 10.42 2.49 7.91
N MET A 91 10.62 2.50 6.60
CA MET A 91 11.29 1.43 5.86
C MET A 91 12.41 2.03 4.99
N GLY A 92 13.66 1.70 5.33
CA GLY A 92 14.82 2.39 4.77
C GLY A 92 14.77 3.89 5.11
N GLU A 93 14.80 4.74 4.08
CA GLU A 93 14.72 6.21 4.23
C GLU A 93 13.28 6.75 4.05
N HIS A 94 12.29 5.90 3.84
CA HIS A 94 10.93 6.31 3.50
C HIS A 94 9.95 6.11 4.66
N LEU A 95 9.00 7.04 4.77
CA LEU A 95 7.74 6.80 5.46
C LEU A 95 6.82 6.00 4.56
N VAL A 96 6.32 4.90 5.13
CA VAL A 96 5.48 3.94 4.46
C VAL A 96 4.19 3.81 5.24
N LEU A 97 3.07 3.94 4.53
CA LEU A 97 1.79 3.50 5.06
C LEU A 97 1.66 2.01 4.78
N ARG A 98 1.47 1.20 5.83
CA ARG A 98 1.27 -0.24 5.69
C ARG A 98 0.04 -0.74 6.40
N HIS A 99 -0.54 -1.81 5.89
CA HIS A 99 -1.55 -2.61 6.55
C HIS A 99 -1.23 -4.09 6.37
N ALA A 100 -1.73 -4.95 7.26
CA ALA A 100 -1.51 -6.38 7.17
C ALA A 100 -2.78 -7.15 7.54
N LEU A 101 -3.05 -8.21 6.79
CA LEU A 101 -4.21 -9.08 6.94
C LEU A 101 -3.75 -10.53 7.00
N PRO A 102 -4.35 -11.40 7.83
CA PRO A 102 -4.10 -12.83 7.76
C PRO A 102 -4.50 -13.33 6.37
N LEU A 103 -3.65 -14.13 5.73
CA LEU A 103 -4.00 -14.78 4.46
C LEU A 103 -4.99 -15.95 4.71
N VAL A 104 -4.93 -16.53 5.91
CA VAL A 104 -5.82 -17.62 6.31
C VAL A 104 -7.28 -17.16 6.23
N ASN A 105 -8.07 -17.87 5.44
CA ASN A 105 -9.49 -17.59 5.17
C ASN A 105 -9.79 -16.22 4.52
N LEU A 106 -8.79 -15.50 4.00
CA LEU A 106 -9.01 -14.23 3.32
C LEU A 106 -9.90 -14.41 2.08
N ASP A 107 -10.98 -13.63 1.99
CA ASP A 107 -11.74 -13.45 0.75
C ASP A 107 -11.07 -12.35 -0.08
N LEU A 108 -10.99 -12.53 -1.41
CA LEU A 108 -10.33 -11.54 -2.29
C LEU A 108 -11.03 -10.17 -2.25
N ASN A 109 -12.33 -10.11 -1.98
CA ASN A 109 -13.02 -8.84 -1.82
C ASN A 109 -12.61 -8.11 -0.54
N GLU A 110 -12.23 -8.85 0.51
CA GLU A 110 -11.72 -8.29 1.77
C GLU A 110 -10.30 -7.73 1.62
N PHE A 111 -9.60 -8.05 0.53
CA PHE A 111 -8.30 -7.47 0.18
C PHE A 111 -8.40 -6.15 -0.59
N VAL A 112 -9.44 -6.00 -1.43
CA VAL A 112 -9.60 -4.81 -2.29
C VAL A 112 -9.80 -3.55 -1.47
N ASP A 113 -10.73 -3.56 -0.49
CA ASP A 113 -11.03 -2.36 0.30
C ASP A 113 -9.79 -1.84 1.07
N PRO A 114 -9.01 -2.69 1.78
CA PRO A 114 -7.79 -2.24 2.43
C PRO A 114 -6.71 -1.77 1.45
N LEU A 115 -6.60 -2.38 0.27
CA LEU A 115 -5.65 -1.94 -0.76
C LEU A 115 -5.96 -0.53 -1.23
N GLU A 116 -7.23 -0.25 -1.58
CA GLU A 116 -7.66 1.06 -2.03
C GLU A 116 -7.56 2.12 -0.93
N LEU A 117 -7.90 1.75 0.31
CA LEU A 117 -7.82 2.66 1.45
C LEU A 117 -6.38 3.06 1.77
N VAL A 118 -5.44 2.09 1.75
CA VAL A 118 -4.01 2.39 1.93
C VAL A 118 -3.50 3.26 0.79
N ALA A 119 -3.82 2.92 -0.47
CA ALA A 119 -3.36 3.68 -1.63
C ALA A 119 -3.88 5.13 -1.61
N GLY A 120 -5.18 5.32 -1.40
CA GLY A 120 -5.80 6.65 -1.35
C GLY A 120 -5.34 7.47 -0.15
N SER A 121 -5.11 6.84 1.00
CA SER A 121 -4.60 7.54 2.19
C SER A 121 -3.15 7.98 2.02
N ALA A 122 -2.31 7.13 1.41
CA ALA A 122 -0.92 7.48 1.11
C ALA A 122 -0.83 8.65 0.12
N GLU A 123 -1.66 8.63 -0.92
CA GLU A 123 -1.79 9.73 -1.88
C GLU A 123 -2.18 11.07 -1.23
N LEU A 124 -3.14 11.04 -0.29
CA LEU A 124 -3.52 12.25 0.49
C LEU A 124 -2.38 12.74 1.38
N LEU A 125 -1.69 11.83 2.08
CA LEU A 125 -0.55 12.15 2.93
C LEU A 125 0.62 12.72 2.11
N GLU A 126 0.92 12.12 0.96
CA GLU A 126 1.95 12.61 0.05
C GLU A 126 1.61 14.04 -0.41
N GLN A 127 0.36 14.26 -0.86
CA GLN A 127 -0.09 15.58 -1.30
C GLN A 127 0.08 16.62 -0.19
N GLN A 128 -0.30 16.26 1.03
CA GLN A 128 -0.28 17.15 2.19
C GLN A 128 1.14 17.49 2.66
N PHE A 129 2.05 16.52 2.66
CA PHE A 129 3.36 16.67 3.28
C PHE A 129 4.49 16.96 2.30
N THR A 130 4.39 16.50 1.05
CA THR A 130 5.41 16.73 0.02
C THR A 130 4.91 17.65 -1.09
N GLY A 131 3.61 17.59 -1.42
CA GLY A 131 3.01 18.31 -2.54
C GLY A 131 3.48 17.82 -3.91
N ARG A 132 4.11 16.64 -3.98
CA ARG A 132 4.67 16.02 -5.19
C ARG A 132 3.90 14.74 -5.56
N ASP A 133 4.32 14.12 -6.65
CA ASP A 133 3.79 12.84 -7.16
C ASP A 133 4.98 11.94 -7.51
N ASP A 134 5.72 11.53 -6.47
CA ASP A 134 7.03 10.88 -6.58
C ASP A 134 6.97 9.35 -6.30
N TYR A 135 5.84 8.82 -5.82
CA TYR A 135 5.75 7.48 -5.20
C TYR A 135 4.83 6.45 -5.90
#